data_AF-A0A350DHA3-F1
#
_entry.id   AF-A0A350DHA3-F1
#
_cell.length_a   1.000
_cell.length_b   1.000
_cell.length_c   1.000
_cell.angle_alpha   90.00
_cell.angle_beta   90.00
_cell.angle_gamma   90.00
#
_symmetry.space_group_name_H-M   'P 1'
#
loop_
_entity.id
_entity.type
_entity.pdbx_description
1 polymer ?
#
loop_
_entity_poly.entity_id
_entity_poly.type
_entity_poly.pdbx_seq_one_letter_code
_entity_poly.pdbx_strand_id
1 'polypeptide(L)' 'MKLNTLSPAPGSKHAEKRVGRGIGSGLGKTGGRGHKGQKSRSGG' A
#
# COMPACT_ATOMS: atom_id res chain seq x y z
N MET A 1 -22.43 19.57 -17.54
CA MET A 1 -21.67 18.63 -16.69
C MET A 1 -22.53 17.37 -16.49
N LYS A 2 -21.97 16.18 -16.69
CA LYS A 2 -22.65 14.91 -16.37
C LYS A 2 -21.94 14.27 -15.18
N LEU A 3 -22.65 13.49 -14.37
CA LEU A 3 -22.06 12.87 -13.17
C LEU A 3 -20.92 11.90 -13.51
N ASN A 4 -20.93 11.29 -14.70
CA ASN A 4 -19.91 10.35 -15.17
C ASN A 4 -18.65 11.00 -15.76
N THR A 5 -18.58 12.33 -15.81
CA THR A 5 -17.41 13.06 -16.33
C THR A 5 -16.64 13.79 -15.25
N LEU A 6 -16.94 13.53 -13.97
CA LEU A 6 -16.25 14.16 -12.84
C LEU A 6 -14.90 13.46 -12.61
N SER A 7 -13.81 14.22 -12.62
CA SER A 7 -12.48 13.76 -12.29
C SER A 7 -11.88 14.61 -11.16
N PRO A 8 -11.18 14.01 -10.19
CA PRO A 8 -10.53 14.77 -9.13
C PRO A 8 -9.33 15.57 -9.66
N ALA A 9 -8.86 16.54 -8.87
CA ALA A 9 -7.63 17.26 -9.20
C ALA A 9 -6.43 16.29 -9.22
N PRO A 10 -5.46 16.46 -10.14
CA PRO A 10 -4.26 15.62 -10.19
C PRO A 10 -3.55 15.56 -8.84
N GLY A 11 -3.18 14.35 -8.40
CA GLY A 11 -2.51 14.14 -7.12
C GLY A 11 -3.39 14.18 -5.88
N SER A 12 -4.65 14.64 -5.96
CA SER A 12 -5.54 14.71 -4.78
C SER A 12 -6.00 13.33 -4.25
N LYS A 13 -5.82 12.26 -5.05
CA LYS A 13 -6.14 10.88 -4.68
C LYS A 13 -4.91 10.00 -4.84
N HIS A 14 -4.40 9.50 -3.71
CA HIS A 14 -3.32 8.52 -3.68
C HIS A 14 -3.86 7.13 -3.35
N ALA A 15 -3.29 6.10 -3.97
CA ALA A 15 -3.62 4.72 -3.66
C ALA A 15 -2.95 4.29 -2.34
N GLU A 16 -3.67 3.52 -1.53
CA GLU A 16 -3.12 2.96 -0.29
C GLU A 16 -2.10 1.85 -0.56
N LYS A 17 -1.13 1.72 0.35
CA LYS A 17 -0.14 0.64 0.29
C LYS A 17 -0.80 -0.69 0.61
N ARG A 18 -0.71 -1.65 -0.32
CA ARG A 18 -1.22 -3.01 -0.15
C ARG A 18 -0.07 -3.98 0.10
N VAL A 19 0.27 -4.21 1.37
CA VAL A 19 1.37 -5.09 1.78
C VAL A 19 1.06 -6.57 1.54
N GLY A 20 2.09 -7.38 1.31
CA GLY A 20 1.98 -8.83 1.14
C GLY A 20 1.27 -9.25 -0.16
N ARG A 21 1.51 -8.55 -1.28
CA ARG A 21 0.88 -8.82 -2.59
C ARG A 21 1.92 -9.14 -3.68
N GLY A 22 2.83 -10.07 -3.37
CA GLY A 22 3.82 -10.59 -4.33
C GLY A 22 5.05 -9.70 -4.53
N ILE A 23 6.05 -10.22 -5.25
CA ILE A 23 7.36 -9.56 -5.44
C ILE A 23 7.22 -8.26 -6.24
N GLY A 24 6.41 -8.26 -7.30
CA GLY A 24 6.20 -7.07 -8.14
C GLY A 24 5.60 -5.87 -7.40
N SER A 25 5.01 -6.07 -6.22
CA SER A 25 4.52 -4.97 -5.38
C SER A 25 5.62 -4.23 -4.61
N GLY A 26 6.84 -4.79 -4.52
CA GLY A 26 7.92 -4.28 -3.66
C GLY A 26 7.67 -4.45 -2.15
N LEU A 27 6.43 -4.73 -1.74
CA LEU A 27 5.99 -4.92 -0.36
C LEU A 27 5.54 -6.36 -0.09
N GLY A 28 6.06 -7.33 -0.85
CA GLY A 28 5.73 -8.75 -0.71
C GLY A 28 6.29 -9.37 0.58
N LYS A 29 7.36 -10.15 0.43
CA LYS A 29 8.01 -11.02 1.44
C LYS A 29 7.82 -10.56 2.90
N THR A 30 8.41 -9.42 3.28
CA THR A 30 8.41 -8.94 4.67
C THR A 30 7.37 -7.86 4.93
N GLY A 31 6.62 -7.43 3.90
CA GLY A 31 5.71 -6.29 4.02
C GLY A 31 6.39 -5.00 4.49
N GLY A 32 7.70 -4.85 4.26
CA GLY A 32 8.49 -3.71 4.76
C GLY A 32 8.94 -3.81 6.22
N ARG A 33 8.63 -4.91 6.94
CA ARG A 33 8.99 -5.08 8.37
C ARG A 33 10.40 -5.60 8.63
N GLY A 34 11.18 -5.91 7.57
CA GLY A 34 12.51 -6.49 7.70
C GLY A 34 12.50 -7.97 8.15
N HIS A 35 13.63 -8.43 8.71
CA HIS A 35 13.83 -9.83 9.11
C HIS A 35 13.92 -9.97 10.63
N LYS A 36 13.06 -10.81 11.21
CA LYS A 36 13.05 -11.16 12.65
C LYS A 36 12.91 -9.91 13.56
N GLY A 37 13.21 -10.05 14.85
CA GLY A 37 13.06 -8.99 15.86
C GLY A 37 11.61 -8.79 16.32
N GLN A 38 11.44 -8.11 17.45
CA GLN A 38 10.14 -7.91 18.10
C GLN A 38 9.14 -7.20 17.17
N LYS A 39 9.56 -6.09 16.54
CA LYS A 39 8.74 -5.26 15.63
C LYS A 39 8.28 -5.97 14.35
N SER A 40 8.86 -7.12 14.00
CA SER A 40 8.39 -7.92 12.87
C SER A 40 7.18 -8.81 13.21
N ARG A 41 6.97 -9.07 14.51
CA ARG A 41 5.93 -9.98 15.00
C ARG A 41 4.59 -9.25 15.11
N SER A 42 3.51 -10.03 15.20
CA SER A 42 2.20 -9.45 15.47
C SER A 42 2.13 -8.98 16.92
N GLY A 43 1.77 -7.72 17.15
CA GLY A 43 1.71 -7.12 18.49
C GLY A 43 3.07 -6.86 19.17
N GLY A 44 4.18 -7.04 18.44
CA GLY A 44 5.54 -6.88 18.95
C GLY A 44 6.15 -5.50 18.71
#